data_AF-A0A0B3A528-F1
#
_entry.id   AF-A0A0B3A528-F1
#
_cell.length_a   1.000
_cell.length_b   1.000
_cell.length_c   1.000
_cell.angle_alpha   90.00
_cell.angle_beta   90.00
_cell.angle_gamma   90.00
#
_symmetry.space_group_name_H-M   'P 1'
#
loop_
_entity.id
_entity.type
_entity.pdbx_description
1 polymer ?
#
loop_
_entity_poly.entity_id
_entity_poly.type
_entity_poly.pdbx_seq_one_letter_code
_entity_poly.pdbx_strand_id
1 'polypeptide(L)' 'MSDQILPFLAFAKNDSRIKVAEITGHVRTNIQVIEKFLPVKFEIDEAGKIIRVKV' A
#
# COMPACT_ATOMS: atom_id res chain seq x y z
N MET A 1 -11.56 -1.01 -4.18
CA MET A 1 -11.78 -0.93 -2.71
C MET A 1 -10.48 -1.07 -1.92
N SER A 2 -9.55 -1.94 -2.32
CA SER A 2 -8.23 -2.09 -1.67
C SER A 2 -7.44 -0.78 -1.55
N ASP A 3 -7.57 0.06 -2.56
CA ASP A 3 -7.00 1.39 -2.73
C ASP A 3 -7.44 2.42 -1.68
N GLN A 4 -8.64 2.29 -1.10
CA GLN A 4 -9.13 3.20 -0.06
C GLN A 4 -8.53 2.91 1.32
N ILE A 5 -8.00 1.70 1.54
CA ILE A 5 -7.42 1.29 2.83
C ILE A 5 -5.93 1.69 2.93
N LEU A 6 -5.27 1.99 1.80
CA LEU A 6 -3.84 2.30 1.74
C LEU A 6 -3.41 3.46 2.66
N PRO A 7 -4.16 4.58 2.79
CA PRO A 7 -3.78 5.64 3.73
C PRO A 7 -3.78 5.18 5.18
N PHE A 8 -4.77 4.36 5.57
CA PHE A 8 -4.84 3.80 6.93
C PHE A 8 -3.69 2.82 7.18
N LEU A 9 -3.33 2.03 6.17
CA LEU A 9 -2.18 1.13 6.24
C LEU A 9 -0.89 1.93 6.48
N ALA A 10 -0.71 3.07 5.80
CA ALA A 10 0.47 3.93 5.98
C ALA A 10 0.60 4.54 7.39
N PHE A 11 -0.50 4.72 8.12
CA PHE A 11 -0.47 5.20 9.51
C PHE A 11 -0.32 4.08 10.55
N ALA A 12 -0.37 2.81 10.14
CA ALA A 12 -0.18 1.70 11.04
C ALA A 12 1.29 1.66 11.51
N LYS A 13 1.52 1.73 12.83
CA LYS A 13 2.86 1.87 13.43
C LYS A 13 3.79 0.64 13.32
N ASN A 14 3.41 -0.40 12.59
CA ASN A 14 4.13 -1.68 12.48
C ASN A 14 4.22 -2.11 11.01
N ASP A 15 5.10 -3.07 10.71
CA ASP A 15 5.13 -3.75 9.41
C ASP A 15 3.76 -4.36 9.09
N SER A 16 3.02 -3.66 8.25
CA SER A 16 1.61 -3.92 7.99
C SER A 16 1.42 -4.31 6.54
N ARG A 17 0.55 -5.30 6.30
CA ARG A 17 0.30 -5.84 4.97
C ARG A 17 -1.16 -6.14 4.74
N ILE A 18 -1.58 -6.01 3.48
CA ILE A 18 -2.91 -6.41 3.01
C ILE A 18 -2.76 -7.32 1.79
N LYS A 19 -3.68 -8.27 1.66
CA LYS A 19 -3.84 -9.07 0.45
C LYS A 19 -4.99 -8.51 -0.38
N VAL A 20 -4.77 -8.37 -1.68
CA VAL A 20 -5.76 -7.82 -2.61
C VAL A 20 -6.10 -8.84 -3.69
N ALA A 21 -7.28 -8.70 -4.30
CA ALA A 21 -7.68 -9.56 -5.41
C ALA A 21 -6.85 -9.27 -6.67
N GLU A 22 -6.40 -8.02 -6.86
CA GLU A 22 -5.58 -7.58 -7.98
C GLU A 22 -4.80 -6.29 -7.62
N ILE A 23 -3.57 -6.17 -8.14
CA ILE A 23 -2.78 -4.95 -8.09
C ILE A 23 -3.13 -4.11 -9.33
N THR A 24 -4.11 -3.22 -9.18
CA THR A 24 -4.57 -2.37 -10.28
C THR A 24 -3.69 -1.13 -10.47
N GLY A 25 -3.85 -0.42 -11.60
CA GLY A 25 -3.21 0.87 -11.81
C GLY A 25 -3.57 1.92 -10.74
N HIS A 26 -4.81 1.92 -10.26
CA HIS A 26 -5.25 2.84 -9.20
C HIS A 26 -4.50 2.64 -7.88
N VAL A 27 -4.25 1.37 -7.50
CA VAL A 27 -3.44 1.03 -6.32
C VAL A 27 -2.04 1.62 -6.45
N ARG A 28 -1.40 1.47 -7.61
CA ARG A 28 -0.03 1.97 -7.86
C ARG A 28 0.03 3.49 -7.77
N THR A 29 -0.91 4.19 -8.39
CA THR A 29 -0.99 5.64 -8.33
C THR A 29 -1.22 6.13 -6.90
N ASN A 30 -2.14 5.50 -6.15
CA ASN A 30 -2.39 5.88 -4.76
C ASN A 30 -1.16 5.66 -3.86
N ILE A 31 -0.43 4.55 -4.02
CA ILE A 31 0.85 4.33 -3.33
C ILE A 31 1.81 5.49 -3.61
N GLN A 32 2.00 5.86 -4.88
CA GLN A 32 2.88 6.97 -5.24
C GLN A 32 2.44 8.32 -4.66
N VAL A 33 1.13 8.56 -4.56
CA VAL A 33 0.60 9.76 -3.91
C VAL A 33 0.91 9.71 -2.42
N ILE A 34 0.61 8.61 -1.72
CA ILE A 34 0.82 8.49 -0.28
C ILE A 34 2.30 8.67 0.08
N GLU A 35 3.22 8.05 -0.65
CA GLU A 35 4.68 8.20 -0.41
C GLU A 35 5.20 9.63 -0.61
N LYS A 36 4.47 10.51 -1.33
CA LYS A 36 4.83 11.93 -1.47
C LYS A 36 4.41 12.76 -0.25
N PHE A 37 3.34 12.36 0.43
CA PHE A 37 2.80 13.08 1.58
C PHE A 37 3.28 12.53 2.93
N LEU A 38 3.58 11.23 3.00
CA LEU A 38 3.97 10.53 4.22
C LEU A 38 5.36 9.92 4.07
N PRO A 39 6.19 9.93 5.13
CA PRO A 39 7.53 9.35 5.13
C PRO A 39 7.47 7.82 5.27
N VAL A 40 6.79 7.14 4.35
CA VAL A 40 6.60 5.68 4.34
C VAL A 40 7.04 5.11 3.00
N LYS A 41 7.35 3.80 2.99
CA LYS A 41 7.61 3.06 1.74
C LYS A 41 6.76 1.83 1.62
N PHE A 42 6.11 1.69 0.47
CA PHE A 42 5.32 0.53 0.12
C PHE A 42 6.15 -0.49 -0.67
N GLU A 43 5.94 -1.76 -0.38
CA GLU A 43 6.47 -2.90 -1.13
C GLU A 43 5.29 -3.66 -1.74
N ILE A 44 5.37 -3.97 -3.03
CA ILE A 44 4.32 -4.67 -3.78
C ILE A 44 4.86 -6.03 -4.21
N ASP A 45 4.23 -7.09 -3.73
CA ASP A 45 4.40 -8.45 -4.22
C ASP A 45 3.29 -8.77 -5.23
N GLU A 46 3.63 -8.71 -6.52
CA GLU A 46 2.72 -8.99 -7.63
C GLU A 46 2.27 -10.46 -7.65
N ALA A 47 3.14 -11.41 -7.28
CA ALA A 47 2.83 -12.83 -7.31
C ALA A 47 1.86 -13.22 -6.18
N GLY A 48 2.11 -12.71 -4.97
CA GLY A 48 1.26 -12.91 -3.81
C GLY A 48 0.02 -12.01 -3.77
N LYS A 49 0.01 -10.95 -4.60
CA LYS A 49 -0.94 -9.83 -4.54
C LYS A 49 -0.99 -9.21 -3.14
N ILE A 50 0.19 -8.98 -2.58
CA ILE A 50 0.37 -8.42 -1.23
C ILE A 50 0.97 -7.02 -1.34
N ILE A 51 0.39 -6.09 -0.59
CA ILE A 51 0.93 -4.74 -0.43
C ILE A 51 1.36 -4.62 1.02
N ARG A 52 2.61 -4.26 1.24
CA ARG A 52 3.23 -4.07 2.55
C ARG A 52 3.68 -2.62 2.68
N VAL A 53 3.65 -2.08 3.90
CA VAL A 53 4.23 -0.77 4.20
C VAL A 53 5.19 -0.89 5.37
N LYS A 54 6.35 -0.25 5.23
CA LYS A 54 7.31 -0.05 6.31
C LYS A 54 7.31 1.43 6.68
N VAL A 55 7.08 1.70 7.96
CA VAL A 55 7.16 3.01 8.61
C VAL A 55 8.49 3.11 9.33
#